data_AF-A0A2G9HAA5-F1
#
_entry.id   AF-A0A2G9HAA5-F1
#
_cell.length_a   1.000
_cell.length_b   1.000
_cell.length_c   1.000
_cell.angle_alpha   90.00
_cell.angle_beta   90.00
_cell.angle_gamma   90.00
#
_symmetry.space_group_name_H-M   'P 1'
#
loop_
_entity.id
_entity.type
_entity.pdbx_description
1 polymer ?
#
loop_
_entity_poly.entity_id
_entity_poly.type
_entity_poly.pdbx_seq_one_letter_code
_entity_poly.pdbx_strand_id
1 'polypeptide(L)'
;MWQPYNTMCAVLKKHGVTMKFVIPGLQASYQEIDEALSDPEGLSCQVLNSAWDRGISVAGQNSRPCYDREGFMWLVETARPRNDPNRHHFSFFVFQQPSPLI
;
A
#
# COMPACT_ATOMS: atom_id res chain seq x y z
N MET A 1 -0.01 -22.66 -3.81
CA MET A 1 -0.82 -21.52 -3.35
C MET A 1 -0.89 -20.51 -4.50
N TRP A 2 -2.09 -20.19 -5.00
CA TRP A 2 -2.22 -19.20 -6.08
C TRP A 2 -1.88 -17.82 -5.52
N GLN A 3 -0.96 -17.09 -6.17
CA GLN A 3 -0.57 -15.72 -5.82
C GLN A 3 -1.25 -14.78 -6.83
N PRO A 4 -2.52 -14.38 -6.65
CA PRO A 4 -3.29 -13.68 -7.68
C PRO A 4 -2.65 -12.36 -8.12
N TYR A 5 -1.97 -11.66 -7.20
CA TYR A 5 -1.26 -10.41 -7.49
C TYR A 5 -0.05 -10.58 -8.40
N ASN A 6 0.57 -11.76 -8.42
CA ASN A 6 1.68 -12.05 -9.34
C ASN A 6 1.23 -11.99 -10.80
N THR A 7 0.08 -12.57 -11.13
CA THR A 7 -0.47 -12.57 -12.50
C THR A 7 -0.84 -11.16 -12.93
N MET A 8 -1.52 -10.41 -12.06
CA MET A 8 -1.87 -9.01 -12.32
C MET A 8 -0.63 -8.16 -12.58
N CYS A 9 0.39 -8.28 -11.72
CA CYS A 9 1.64 -7.54 -11.88
C CYS A 9 2.37 -7.90 -13.18
N ALA A 10 2.33 -9.17 -13.62
CA ALA A 10 2.91 -9.56 -14.92
C ALA A 10 2.26 -8.81 -16.09
N VAL A 11 0.93 -8.64 -16.06
CA VAL A 11 0.20 -7.85 -17.07
C VAL A 11 0.61 -6.38 -16.99
N LEU A 12 0.60 -5.78 -15.80
CA LEU A 12 0.99 -4.37 -15.63
C LEU A 12 2.42 -4.11 -16.11
N LYS A 13 3.36 -5.02 -15.81
CA LYS A 13 4.75 -4.92 -16.26
C LYS A 13 4.87 -4.92 -17.78
N LYS A 14 4.10 -5.76 -18.48
CA LYS A 14 4.06 -5.81 -19.95
C LYS A 14 3.68 -4.46 -20.57
N HIS A 15 2.85 -3.68 -19.88
CA HIS A 15 2.39 -2.37 -20.34
C HIS A 15 3.25 -1.20 -19.83
N GLY A 16 4.29 -1.44 -19.05
CA GLY A 16 5.19 -0.39 -18.55
C GLY A 16 4.50 0.64 -17.65
N VAL A 17 3.40 0.27 -16.98
CA VAL A 17 2.62 1.19 -16.14
C VAL A 17 3.18 1.28 -14.72
N THR A 18 2.85 2.38 -14.03
CA THR A 18 3.05 2.51 -12.58
C THR A 18 1.79 2.02 -11.86
N MET A 19 1.96 1.16 -10.86
CA MET A 19 0.85 0.70 -10.02
C MET A 19 0.57 1.72 -8.92
N LYS A 20 -0.67 2.18 -8.78
CA LYS A 20 -1.08 2.97 -7.63
C LYS A 20 -1.60 2.05 -6.53
N PHE A 21 -0.93 2.06 -5.38
CA PHE A 21 -1.32 1.36 -4.18
C PHE A 21 -2.03 2.32 -3.21
N VAL A 22 -3.26 1.97 -2.82
CA VAL A 22 -4.04 2.72 -1.85
C VAL A 22 -3.80 2.10 -0.47
N ILE A 23 -3.09 2.84 0.38
CA ILE A 23 -2.73 2.39 1.72
C ILE A 23 -3.99 2.36 2.59
N PRO A 24 -4.33 1.20 3.16
CA PRO A 24 -5.42 1.13 4.12
C PRO A 24 -5.06 2.01 5.32
N GLY A 25 -5.99 2.88 5.71
CA GLY A 25 -5.79 3.75 6.87
C GLY A 25 -5.63 2.93 8.14
N LEU A 26 -5.01 3.52 9.16
CA LEU A 26 -4.88 2.93 10.50
C LEU A 26 -6.26 2.92 11.18
N GLN A 27 -7.19 2.06 10.74
CA GLN A 27 -8.57 2.07 11.23
C GLN A 27 -9.22 0.70 11.11
N ALA A 28 -9.05 -0.09 12.16
CA ALA A 28 -10.13 -0.81 12.80
C ALA A 28 -9.64 -1.11 14.23
N SER A 29 -10.53 -1.07 15.21
CA SER A 29 -10.18 -1.59 16.53
C SER A 29 -9.75 -3.06 16.37
N TYR A 30 -8.85 -3.57 17.21
CA TYR A 30 -8.44 -4.98 17.15
C TYR A 30 -9.65 -5.94 17.10
N GLN A 31 -10.76 -5.57 17.74
CA GLN A 31 -12.03 -6.30 17.70
C GLN A 31 -12.69 -6.32 16.32
N GLU A 32 -12.78 -5.18 15.62
CA GLU A 32 -13.36 -5.11 14.28
C GLU A 32 -12.52 -5.87 13.23
N ILE A 33 -11.19 -5.91 13.41
CA ILE A 33 -10.27 -6.67 12.55
C ILE A 33 -10.48 -8.18 12.72
N ASP A 34 -10.57 -8.62 13.97
CA ASP A 34 -10.73 -10.03 14.34
C ASP A 34 -12.09 -10.60 13.89
N GLU A 35 -13.17 -9.83 14.09
CA GLU A 35 -14.51 -10.20 13.61
C GLU A 35 -14.59 -10.30 12.07
N ALA A 36 -13.86 -9.44 11.35
CA ALA A 36 -13.84 -9.43 9.90
C ALA A 36 -12.85 -10.43 9.27
N LEU A 37 -12.04 -11.13 10.09
CA LEU A 37 -10.93 -11.99 9.65
C LEU A 37 -10.01 -11.27 8.63
N SER A 38 -9.79 -9.98 8.83
CA SER A 38 -9.09 -9.11 7.87
C SER A 38 -7.60 -9.00 8.22
N ASP A 39 -6.72 -9.25 7.26
CA ASP A 39 -5.28 -9.00 7.39
C ASP A 39 -4.83 -7.93 6.37
N PRO A 40 -5.09 -6.64 6.65
CA PRO A 40 -4.76 -5.56 5.73
C PRO A 40 -3.24 -5.36 5.58
N GLU A 41 -2.45 -5.70 6.60
CA GLU A 41 -0.99 -5.60 6.57
C GLU A 41 -0.39 -6.72 5.71
N GLY A 42 -0.77 -7.97 5.95
CA GLY A 42 -0.32 -9.11 5.14
C GLY A 42 -0.74 -8.99 3.68
N LEU A 43 -1.95 -8.48 3.42
CA LEU A 43 -2.39 -8.16 2.07
C LEU A 43 -1.53 -7.07 1.41
N SER A 44 -1.24 -5.98 2.14
CA SER A 44 -0.37 -4.90 1.65
C SER A 44 1.02 -5.42 1.30
N CYS A 45 1.62 -6.21 2.20
CA CYS A 45 2.89 -6.89 1.98
C CYS A 45 2.87 -7.78 0.73
N GLN A 46 1.82 -8.60 0.56
CA GLN A 46 1.69 -9.48 -0.61
C GLN A 46 1.65 -8.70 -1.92
N VAL A 47 0.83 -7.63 -1.99
CA VAL A 47 0.66 -6.81 -3.19
C VAL A 47 1.95 -6.06 -3.54
N LEU A 48 2.56 -5.40 -2.55
CA LEU A 48 3.76 -4.59 -2.76
C LEU A 48 4.96 -5.45 -3.17
N ASN A 49 5.20 -6.57 -2.47
CA ASN A 49 6.27 -7.50 -2.85
C ASN A 49 6.06 -8.07 -4.25
N SER A 50 4.81 -8.45 -4.61
CA SER A 50 4.51 -8.97 -5.95
C SER A 50 4.84 -7.99 -7.09
N ALA A 51 4.64 -6.69 -6.84
CA ALA A 51 4.94 -5.62 -7.79
C ALA A 51 6.45 -5.33 -7.86
N TRP A 52 7.09 -5.20 -6.70
CA TRP A 52 8.52 -4.90 -6.61
C TRP A 52 9.41 -6.04 -7.12
N ASP A 53 9.06 -7.30 -6.84
CA ASP A 53 9.76 -8.49 -7.38
C ASP A 53 9.75 -8.54 -8.91
N ARG A 54 8.81 -7.82 -9.56
CA ARG A 54 8.71 -7.67 -11.02
C ARG A 54 9.29 -6.35 -11.54
N GLY A 55 9.86 -5.53 -10.66
CA GLY A 55 10.38 -4.21 -10.99
C GLY A 55 9.31 -3.28 -11.56
N ILE A 56 8.09 -3.34 -11.01
CA ILE A 56 7.03 -2.37 -11.33
C ILE A 56 7.18 -1.17 -10.39
N SER A 57 7.11 0.03 -10.96
CA SER A 57 7.06 1.26 -10.16
C SER A 57 5.74 1.33 -9.39
N VAL A 58 5.82 1.66 -8.10
CA VAL A 58 4.64 1.76 -7.22
C VAL A 58 4.47 3.21 -6.75
N ALA A 59 3.28 3.75 -6.87
CA ALA A 59 2.89 5.03 -6.30
C ALA A 59 1.94 4.81 -5.11
N GLY A 60 2.03 5.65 -4.08
CA GLY A 60 1.17 5.56 -2.90
C GLY A 60 0.03 6.55 -2.90
N GLN A 61 -1.06 6.19 -2.21
CA GLN A 61 -2.15 7.09 -1.85
C GLN A 61 -2.72 6.67 -0.51
N ASN A 62 -3.06 7.60 0.39
CA ASN A 62 -3.82 7.29 1.61
C ASN A 62 -5.31 7.08 1.30
N SER A 63 -5.92 6.04 1.88
CA SER A 63 -7.37 5.78 1.74
C SER A 63 -8.25 6.76 2.53
N ARG A 64 -7.76 7.23 3.67
CA ARG A 64 -8.44 8.20 4.55
C ARG A 64 -7.50 9.36 4.88
N PRO A 65 -8.03 10.58 5.10
CA PRO A 65 -7.22 11.67 5.64
C PRO A 65 -6.61 11.26 6.98
N CYS A 66 -5.29 11.39 7.12
CA CYS A 66 -4.58 11.21 8.38
C CYS A 66 -3.76 12.47 8.66
N TYR A 67 -4.07 13.13 9.78
CA TYR A 67 -3.43 14.37 10.18
C TYR A 67 -2.63 14.26 11.47
N ASP A 68 -2.76 13.11 12.15
CA ASP A 68 -1.96 12.79 13.31
C ASP A 68 -0.57 12.31 12.91
N ARG A 69 0.35 12.43 13.86
CA ARG A 69 1.74 12.00 13.68
C ARG A 69 1.83 10.51 13.37
N GLU A 70 0.99 9.70 14.00
CA GLU A 70 0.99 8.24 13.87
C GLU A 70 0.60 7.80 12.45
N GLY A 71 -0.48 8.37 11.90
CA GLY A 71 -0.90 8.11 10.53
C GLY A 71 0.16 8.55 9.51
N PHE A 72 0.75 9.74 9.69
CA PHE A 72 1.85 10.17 8.81
C PHE A 72 3.07 9.25 8.89
N MET A 73 3.48 8.83 10.09
CA MET A 73 4.58 7.89 10.26
C MET A 73 4.28 6.55 9.59
N TRP A 74 3.06 6.04 9.75
CA TRP A 74 2.61 4.81 9.10
C TRP A 74 2.68 4.88 7.57
N LEU A 75 2.21 5.99 6.98
CA LEU A 75 2.31 6.20 5.53
C LEU A 75 3.77 6.21 5.05
N VAL A 76 4.66 6.86 5.80
CA VAL A 76 6.08 6.95 5.47
C VAL A 76 6.77 5.59 5.56
N GLU A 77 6.53 4.83 6.63
CA GLU A 77 7.09 3.48 6.78
C GLU A 77 6.58 2.52 5.69
N THR A 78 5.31 2.64 5.30
CA THR A 78 4.75 1.86 4.17
C THR A 78 5.39 2.26 2.84
N ALA A 79 5.56 3.57 2.59
CA ALA A 79 6.10 4.08 1.34
C ALA A 79 7.61 3.84 1.18
N ARG A 80 8.35 3.78 2.28
CA ARG A 80 9.78 3.52 2.31
C ARG A 80 10.14 2.69 3.55
N PRO A 81 9.99 1.36 3.48
CA PRO A 81 10.32 0.50 4.60
C PRO A 81 11.82 0.60 4.94
N ARG A 82 12.14 1.03 6.16
CA ARG A 82 13.54 1.28 6.58
C ARG A 82 14.42 0.04 6.60
N ASN A 83 13.83 -1.11 6.89
CA ASN A 83 14.53 -2.37 7.09
C ASN A 83 14.41 -3.33 5.89
N ASP A 84 14.01 -2.83 4.72
CA ASP A 84 13.89 -3.68 3.53
C ASP A 84 15.27 -3.91 2.88
N PRO A 85 15.77 -5.16 2.84
CA PRO A 85 17.05 -5.50 2.21
C PRO A 85 17.08 -5.15 0.72
N ASN A 86 15.92 -5.15 0.05
CA ASN A 86 15.79 -4.86 -1.37
C ASN A 86 15.61 -3.36 -1.65
N ARG A 87 15.59 -2.52 -0.60
CA ARG A 87 15.44 -1.05 -0.67
C ARG A 87 14.22 -0.62 -1.50
N HIS A 88 13.14 -1.38 -1.43
CA HIS A 88 11.93 -1.01 -2.11
C HIS A 88 11.39 0.30 -1.56
N HIS A 89 10.80 1.08 -2.45
CA HIS A 89 10.24 2.38 -2.13
C HIS A 89 9.20 2.76 -3.17
N PHE A 90 8.29 3.64 -2.77
CA PHE A 90 7.33 4.22 -3.69
C PHE A 90 8.03 5.28 -4.54
N SER A 91 7.66 5.34 -5.83
CA SER A 91 8.18 6.32 -6.78
C SER A 91 7.65 7.72 -6.48
N PHE A 92 6.39 7.83 -6.06
CA PHE A 92 5.78 9.07 -5.60
C PHE A 92 4.57 8.78 -4.72
N PHE A 93 4.05 9.82 -4.05
CA PHE A 93 2.89 9.73 -3.18
C PHE A 93 1.86 10.79 -3.55
N VAL A 94 0.58 10.39 -3.62
CA VAL A 94 -0.56 11.28 -3.85
C VAL A 94 -1.36 11.34 -2.56
N PHE A 95 -1.26 12.46 -1.84
CA PHE A 95 -1.99 12.64 -0.60
C PHE A 95 -3.46 13.01 -0.88
N GLN A 96 -4.38 12.12 -0.48
CA GLN A 96 -5.81 12.35 -0.54
C GLN A 96 -6.22 13.31 0.59
N GLN A 97 -6.60 14.51 0.20
CA GLN A 97 -7.22 15.49 1.10
C GLN A 97 -8.73 15.23 1.21
N PRO A 98 -9.37 15.56 2.35
CA PRO A 98 -10.82 15.68 2.43
C PRO A 98 -11.28 16.71 1.42
N SER A 99 -12.41 16.43 0.76
CA SER A 99 -13.03 17.43 -0.11
C SER A 99 -13.43 18.63 0.76
N PRO A 100 -13.12 19.87 0.36
CA PRO A 100 -13.57 21.07 1.09
C PRO A 100 -15.09 21.29 1.03
N LEU A 101 -15.84 20.39 0.39
CA LEU A 101 -17.29 20.42 0.26
C LEU A 101 -18.03 19.60 1.34
N ILE A 102 -17.33 19.19 2.41
CA ILE A 102 -17.90 18.55 3.60
C ILE A 102 -17.46 19.34 4.84
#